data_AF-A0A813L048-F1
#
_entry.id   AF-A0A813L048-F1
#
_cell.length_a   1.000
_cell.length_b   1.000
_cell.length_c   1.000
_cell.angle_alpha   90.00
_cell.angle_beta   90.00
_cell.angle_gamma   90.00
#
_symmetry.space_group_name_H-M   'P 1'
#
loop_
_entity.id
_entity.type
_entity.pdbx_description
1 polymer ?
#
loop_
_entity_poly.entity_id
_entity_poly.type
_entity_poly.pdbx_seq_one_letter_code
_entity_poly.pdbx_strand_id
1 'polypeptide(L)'
;MSTAAKSEVKLSPFPCLFPVGAERVGGAVDAEMVRSAMEEIRAALLEEEKEARRRRCCCICAEAPVDAVLLPCRHQQLCMTCAQAVQLCPICRAVIDSRLQVYL
;
A
#
# COMPACT_ATOMS: atom_id res chain seq x y z
N MET A 1 51.01 -6.97 30.11
CA MET A 1 50.07 -7.10 31.25
C MET A 1 49.14 -5.89 31.12
N SER A 2 48.14 -5.88 30.24
CA SER A 2 46.94 -6.72 30.12
C SER A 2 46.05 -6.68 31.35
N THR A 3 44.95 -5.90 31.26
CA THR A 3 43.58 -6.13 31.76
C THR A 3 42.75 -4.93 31.25
N ALA A 4 41.78 -4.98 30.32
CA ALA A 4 40.57 -5.79 30.13
C ALA A 4 39.43 -5.54 31.14
N ALA A 5 38.24 -5.24 30.57
CA ALA A 5 36.87 -5.45 31.07
C ALA A 5 36.33 -4.48 32.15
N LYS A 6 35.04 -4.12 32.25
CA LYS A 6 33.79 -4.17 31.45
C LYS A 6 32.72 -3.51 32.37
N SER A 7 31.78 -2.76 31.78
CA SER A 7 30.37 -2.52 32.21
C SER A 7 30.10 -1.98 33.63
N GLU A 8 29.17 -1.05 33.87
CA GLU A 8 27.74 -1.19 33.60
C GLU A 8 27.01 0.13 33.35
N VAL A 9 25.90 -0.02 32.61
CA VAL A 9 24.93 0.99 32.21
C VAL A 9 24.10 1.47 33.40
N LYS A 10 23.88 2.78 33.50
CA LYS A 10 22.67 3.30 34.15
C LYS A 10 22.05 4.39 33.28
N LEU A 11 20.91 4.04 32.68
CA LEU A 11 20.10 4.92 31.84
C LEU A 11 19.23 5.85 32.70
N SER A 12 18.95 7.02 32.13
CA SER A 12 17.80 7.93 32.33
C SER A 12 18.08 9.23 33.12
N PRO A 13 17.28 10.30 32.95
CA PRO A 13 16.65 10.82 31.72
C PRO A 13 16.62 12.38 31.67
N PHE A 14 17.36 13.03 30.74
CA PHE A 14 17.33 14.50 30.44
C PHE A 14 17.68 15.42 31.66
N PRO A 15 18.04 16.74 31.52
CA PRO A 15 17.85 17.64 30.37
C PRO A 15 19.06 18.53 29.98
N CYS A 16 19.03 18.99 28.72
CA CYS A 16 19.42 20.31 28.21
C CYS A 16 20.80 20.92 28.57
N LEU A 17 21.74 20.86 27.64
CA LEU A 17 22.56 22.02 27.26
C LEU A 17 23.08 21.85 25.82
N PHE A 18 22.29 22.32 24.84
CA PHE A 18 22.81 22.65 23.51
C PHE A 18 22.63 24.16 23.29
N PRO A 19 23.58 24.81 22.60
CA PRO A 19 23.75 26.25 22.65
C PRO A 19 22.70 26.98 21.84
N VAL A 20 22.50 28.21 22.28
CA VAL A 20 21.59 29.24 21.81
C VAL A 20 21.82 29.56 20.33
N GLY A 21 20.83 29.24 19.50
CA GLY A 21 20.56 29.87 18.21
C GLY A 21 19.08 30.23 18.20
N ALA A 22 18.77 31.49 18.49
CA ALA A 22 17.41 32.00 18.53
C ALA A 22 16.91 32.27 17.10
N GLU A 23 16.36 31.26 16.45
CA GLU A 23 15.47 31.47 15.31
C GLU A 23 14.03 31.38 15.81
N ARG A 24 13.42 32.55 15.97
CA ARG A 24 11.96 32.64 16.04
C ARG A 24 11.43 32.14 14.70
N VAL A 25 10.98 30.89 14.63
CA VAL A 25 10.10 30.48 13.53
C VAL A 25 8.73 31.05 13.85
N GLY A 26 8.58 32.36 13.61
CA GLY A 26 7.28 32.99 13.45
C GLY A 26 6.69 32.50 12.14
N GLY A 27 6.23 31.26 12.11
CA GLY A 27 5.59 30.68 10.95
C GLY A 27 4.16 31.19 10.89
N ALA A 28 3.91 32.25 10.12
CA ALA A 28 2.63 32.31 9.45
C ALA A 28 2.52 30.99 8.68
N VAL A 29 1.57 30.13 9.03
CA VAL A 29 1.21 29.03 8.14
C VAL A 29 0.54 29.69 6.96
N ASP A 30 1.32 29.99 5.92
CA ASP A 30 0.80 30.64 4.73
C ASP A 30 -0.36 29.78 4.21
N ALA A 31 -1.48 30.41 3.88
CA ALA A 31 -2.62 29.69 3.32
C ALA A 31 -2.23 28.90 2.05
N GLU A 32 -1.16 29.29 1.37
CA GLU A 32 -0.56 28.57 0.25
C GLU A 32 0.08 27.24 0.66
N MET A 33 0.88 27.23 1.73
CA MET A 33 1.50 26.01 2.25
C MET A 33 0.45 24.98 2.66
N VAL A 34 -0.64 25.45 3.30
CA VAL A 34 -1.77 24.58 3.67
C VAL A 34 -2.50 24.05 2.43
N ARG A 35 -2.70 24.88 1.38
CA ARG A 35 -3.30 24.42 0.11
C ARG A 35 -2.45 23.35 -0.56
N SER A 36 -1.14 23.59 -0.72
CA SER A 36 -0.23 22.64 -1.36
C SER A 36 -0.21 21.30 -0.63
N ALA A 37 -0.09 21.33 0.71
CA ALA A 37 -0.11 20.10 1.51
C ALA A 37 -1.46 19.36 1.39
N MET A 38 -2.59 20.07 1.36
CA MET A 38 -3.91 19.47 1.16
C MET A 38 -4.07 18.83 -0.22
N GLU A 39 -3.52 19.44 -1.27
CA GLU A 39 -3.55 18.90 -2.64
C GLU A 39 -2.71 17.62 -2.75
N GLU A 40 -1.53 17.58 -2.15
CA GLU A 40 -0.69 16.38 -2.09
C GLU A 40 -1.41 15.23 -1.37
N ILE A 41 -2.03 15.51 -0.22
CA ILE A 41 -2.82 14.51 0.52
C ILE A 41 -3.97 13.99 -0.34
N ARG A 42 -4.72 14.88 -1.01
CA ARG A 42 -5.80 14.47 -1.93
C ARG A 42 -5.29 13.61 -3.07
N ALA A 43 -4.18 13.98 -3.69
CA ALA A 43 -3.58 13.22 -4.77
C ALA A 43 -3.17 11.81 -4.31
N ALA A 44 -2.56 11.70 -3.13
CA ALA A 44 -2.20 10.42 -2.53
C ALA A 44 -3.43 9.53 -2.28
N LEU A 45 -4.50 10.10 -1.71
CA LEU A 45 -5.75 9.37 -1.46
C LEU A 45 -6.40 8.88 -2.76
N LEU A 46 -6.41 9.70 -3.80
CA LEU A 46 -6.96 9.33 -5.11
C LEU A 46 -6.16 8.20 -5.76
N GLU A 47 -4.83 8.19 -5.66
CA GLU A 47 -4.02 7.08 -6.17
C GLU A 47 -4.22 5.79 -5.37
N GLU A 48 -4.35 5.89 -4.04
CA GLU A 48 -4.68 4.72 -3.22
C GLU A 48 -6.05 4.12 -3.59
N GLU A 49 -7.07 4.96 -3.79
CA GLU A 49 -8.39 4.51 -4.24
C GLU A 49 -8.31 3.82 -5.61
N LYS A 50 -7.59 4.40 -6.57
CA LYS A 50 -7.39 3.80 -7.89
C LYS A 50 -6.68 2.46 -7.80
N GLU A 51 -5.66 2.34 -6.98
CA GLU A 51 -4.92 1.11 -6.77
C GLU A 51 -5.77 0.05 -6.06
N ALA A 52 -6.53 0.44 -5.03
CA ALA A 52 -7.48 -0.43 -4.35
C ALA A 52 -8.56 -0.95 -5.33
N ARG A 53 -9.05 -0.08 -6.23
CA ARG A 53 -9.97 -0.46 -7.30
C ARG A 53 -9.33 -1.45 -8.27
N ARG A 54 -8.11 -1.17 -8.77
CA ARG A 54 -7.37 -2.07 -9.67
C ARG A 54 -7.21 -3.47 -9.09
N ARG A 55 -6.92 -3.59 -7.78
CA ARG A 55 -6.78 -4.88 -7.09
C ARG A 55 -8.08 -5.68 -7.01
N ARG A 56 -9.23 -5.02 -7.06
CA ARG A 56 -10.57 -5.64 -6.93
C ARG A 56 -11.30 -5.82 -8.25
N CYS A 57 -10.81 -5.21 -9.33
CA CYS A 57 -11.38 -5.31 -10.67
C CYS A 57 -10.73 -6.43 -11.49
N CYS A 58 -11.50 -7.00 -12.41
CA CYS A 58 -11.05 -7.99 -13.38
C CYS A 58 -9.81 -7.50 -14.13
N CYS A 59 -8.75 -8.32 -14.17
CA CYS A 59 -7.51 -7.97 -14.85
C CYS A 59 -7.62 -7.92 -16.39
N ILE A 60 -8.75 -8.37 -16.96
CA ILE A 60 -9.01 -8.33 -18.41
C ILE A 60 -9.80 -7.08 -18.80
N CYS A 61 -11.00 -6.87 -18.24
CA CYS A 61 -11.84 -5.73 -18.62
C CYS A 61 -11.58 -4.46 -17.80
N ALA A 62 -10.94 -4.56 -16.63
CA ALA A 62 -10.69 -3.44 -15.71
C ALA A 62 -11.96 -2.67 -15.26
N GLU A 63 -13.15 -3.27 -15.44
CA GLU A 63 -14.44 -2.66 -15.14
C GLU A 63 -15.17 -3.41 -14.03
N ALA A 64 -15.48 -4.69 -14.27
CA ALA A 64 -16.25 -5.52 -13.35
C ALA A 64 -15.40 -5.99 -12.15
N PRO A 65 -16.00 -6.16 -10.96
CA PRO A 65 -15.31 -6.75 -9.82
C PRO A 65 -14.91 -8.20 -10.11
N VAL A 66 -13.88 -8.67 -9.41
CA VAL A 66 -13.45 -10.07 -9.48
C VAL A 66 -14.46 -10.96 -8.73
N ASP A 67 -15.13 -11.84 -9.47
CA ASP A 67 -16.16 -12.75 -8.94
C ASP A 67 -16.01 -14.20 -9.46
N ALA A 68 -14.86 -14.55 -10.05
CA ALA A 68 -14.59 -15.89 -10.56
C ALA A 68 -13.30 -16.52 -10.02
N VAL A 69 -13.40 -17.76 -9.53
CA VAL A 69 -12.26 -18.62 -9.18
C VAL A 69 -12.05 -19.67 -10.27
N LEU A 70 -10.81 -19.76 -10.80
CA LEU A 70 -10.45 -20.70 -11.85
C LEU A 70 -9.93 -22.02 -11.27
N LEU A 71 -10.56 -23.15 -11.55
CA LEU A 71 -10.12 -24.47 -11.08
C LEU A 71 -9.35 -25.22 -12.18
N PRO A 72 -8.28 -25.98 -11.82
CA PRO A 72 -7.84 -26.32 -10.46
C PRO A 72 -6.88 -25.31 -9.80
N CYS A 73 -6.38 -24.31 -10.53
CA CYS A 73 -5.29 -23.45 -10.05
C CYS A 73 -5.67 -22.46 -8.92
N ARG A 74 -6.96 -22.22 -8.70
CA ARG A 74 -7.57 -21.32 -7.70
C ARG A 74 -7.20 -19.83 -7.82
N HIS A 75 -6.68 -19.38 -8.96
CA HIS A 75 -6.48 -17.94 -9.17
C HIS A 75 -7.83 -17.23 -9.34
N GLN A 76 -7.96 -16.07 -8.70
CA GLN A 76 -9.18 -15.27 -8.65
C GLN A 76 -8.84 -13.83 -9.04
N GLN A 77 -8.79 -13.55 -10.35
CA GLN A 77 -8.41 -12.22 -10.89
C GLN A 77 -9.31 -11.80 -12.06
N LEU A 78 -10.39 -12.54 -12.34
CA LEU A 78 -11.31 -12.26 -13.44
C LEU A 78 -12.73 -12.09 -12.92
N CYS A 79 -13.53 -11.31 -13.67
CA CYS A 79 -14.98 -11.41 -13.58
C CYS A 79 -15.50 -12.64 -14.34
N MET A 80 -16.72 -13.09 -14.06
CA MET A 80 -17.29 -14.30 -14.62
C MET A 80 -17.42 -14.24 -16.15
N THR A 81 -17.79 -13.09 -16.71
CA THR A 81 -17.86 -12.88 -18.16
C THR A 81 -16.51 -13.09 -18.84
N CYS A 82 -15.44 -12.50 -18.28
CA CYS A 82 -14.09 -12.68 -18.81
C CYS A 82 -13.55 -14.10 -18.57
N ALA A 83 -13.91 -14.74 -17.45
CA ALA A 83 -13.52 -16.11 -17.13
C ALA A 83 -14.10 -17.15 -18.09
N GLN A 84 -15.25 -16.88 -18.70
CA GLN A 84 -15.86 -17.72 -19.74
C GLN A 84 -15.17 -17.58 -21.10
N ALA A 85 -14.56 -16.43 -21.38
CA ALA A 85 -13.89 -16.14 -22.64
C ALA A 85 -12.48 -16.78 -22.76
N VAL A 86 -11.93 -17.32 -21.66
CA VAL A 86 -10.57 -17.87 -21.62
C VAL A 86 -10.56 -19.35 -21.25
N GLN A 87 -9.60 -20.10 -21.82
CA GLN A 87 -9.39 -21.53 -21.54
C GLN A 87 -8.14 -21.80 -20.68
N LEU A 88 -7.22 -20.83 -20.61
CA LEU A 88 -6.03 -20.88 -19.77
C LEU A 88 -6.08 -19.77 -18.73
N CYS A 89 -5.62 -20.05 -17.53
CA CYS A 89 -5.49 -19.05 -16.48
C CYS A 89 -4.47 -17.97 -16.91
N PRO A 90 -4.81 -16.67 -16.90
CA PRO A 90 -3.88 -15.61 -17.29
C PRO A 90 -2.71 -15.45 -16.30
N ILE A 91 -2.84 -15.98 -15.07
CA ILE A 91 -1.81 -15.86 -14.02
C ILE A 91 -0.76 -16.97 -14.12
N CYS A 92 -1.20 -18.22 -14.25
CA CYS A 92 -0.30 -19.38 -14.20
C CYS A 92 -0.32 -20.27 -15.45
N ARG A 93 -1.15 -19.92 -16.45
CA ARG A 93 -1.30 -20.65 -17.73
C ARG A 93 -1.82 -22.08 -17.62
N ALA A 94 -2.27 -22.51 -16.43
CA ALA A 94 -2.96 -23.78 -16.26
C ALA A 94 -4.28 -23.83 -17.06
N VAL A 95 -4.63 -25.01 -17.57
CA VAL A 95 -5.93 -25.25 -18.23
C VAL A 95 -7.05 -25.09 -17.20
N ILE A 96 -8.13 -24.43 -17.61
CA ILE A 96 -9.30 -24.17 -16.77
C ILE A 96 -10.33 -25.28 -16.99
N ASP A 97 -10.51 -26.13 -15.98
CA ASP A 97 -11.49 -27.22 -16.01
C ASP A 97 -12.90 -26.71 -15.66
N SER A 98 -12.99 -25.84 -14.65
CA SER A 98 -14.25 -25.25 -14.20
C SER A 98 -14.05 -23.86 -13.60
N ARG A 99 -15.13 -23.09 -13.54
CA ARG A 99 -15.17 -21.73 -12.96
C ARG A 99 -16.20 -21.70 -11.85
N LEU A 100 -15.81 -21.21 -10.68
CA LEU A 100 -16.72 -21.03 -9.55
C LEU A 100 -17.04 -19.54 -9.39
N GLN A 101 -18.31 -19.18 -9.36
CA GLN A 101 -18.74 -17.83 -9.03
C GLN A 101 -18.66 -17.61 -7.52
N VAL A 102 -18.05 -16.49 -7.12
CA VAL A 102 -17.93 -16.09 -5.71
C VAL A 102 -18.48 -14.68 -5.55
N TYR A 103 -19.22 -14.46 -4.47
CA TYR A 103 -19.78 -13.15 -4.11
C TYR A 103 -18.97 -12.62 -2.92
N LEU A 104 -18.26 -11.51 -3.14
CA LEU A 104 -17.38 -10.85 -2.17
C LEU A 104 -17.98 -9.53 -1.68
#